data_AF-A0A843YDZ7-F1
#
_entry.id   AF-A0A843YDZ7-F1
#
_cell.length_a   1.000
_cell.length_b   1.000
_cell.length_c   1.000
_cell.angle_alpha   90.00
_cell.angle_beta   90.00
_cell.angle_gamma   90.00
#
_symmetry.space_group_name_H-M   'P 1'
#
loop_
_entity.id
_entity.type
_entity.pdbx_description
1 polymer ?
#
loop_
_entity_poly.entity_id
_entity_poly.type
_entity_poly.pdbx_seq_one_letter_code
_entity_poly.pdbx_strand_id
1 'polypeptide(L)'
;MLALIAIFISFGALAALVQQDPKRARVFRQDARRVWLSSRALWLLCLSPSVILPFVAPFAHWVIWFGAITAGGWGLAYLRPGVLHRIRSALVQCEARMLQWRG
;
A
#
# COMPACT_ATOMS: atom_id res chain seq x y z
N MET A 1 9.33 15.94 -1.25
CA MET A 1 8.33 15.39 -0.30
C MET A 1 7.08 14.84 -0.98
N LEU A 2 6.49 15.53 -1.97
CA LEU A 2 5.30 15.06 -2.71
C LEU A 2 5.41 13.63 -3.25
N ALA A 3 6.54 13.27 -3.87
CA ALA A 3 6.74 11.90 -4.37
C ALA A 3 6.74 10.84 -3.26
N LEU A 4 7.29 11.14 -2.08
CA LEU A 4 7.29 10.20 -0.96
C LEU A 4 5.86 9.96 -0.45
N ILE A 5 5.06 11.02 -0.31
CA ILE A 5 3.65 10.91 0.10
C ILE A 5 2.88 10.07 -0.93
N ALA A 6 3.07 10.35 -2.22
CA ALA A 6 2.47 9.57 -3.30
C ALA A 6 2.88 8.09 -3.27
N ILE A 7 4.15 7.81 -2.99
CA ILE A 7 4.66 6.44 -2.80
C ILE A 7 3.92 5.78 -1.64
N PHE A 8 3.88 6.39 -0.45
CA PHE A 8 3.22 5.79 0.72
C PHE A 8 1.73 5.52 0.48
N ILE A 9 1.00 6.46 -0.12
CA ILE A 9 -0.42 6.28 -0.47
C ILE A 9 -0.59 5.12 -1.45
N SER A 10 0.26 5.05 -2.47
CA SER A 10 0.20 4.01 -3.50
C SER A 10 0.51 2.63 -2.91
N PHE A 11 1.55 2.53 -2.08
CA PHE A 11 1.91 1.28 -1.41
C PHE A 11 0.80 0.81 -0.45
N GLY A 12 0.17 1.73 0.29
CA GLY A 12 -0.97 1.42 1.13
C GLY A 12 -2.16 0.87 0.32
N ALA A 13 -2.48 1.53 -0.80
CA ALA A 13 -3.53 1.09 -1.71
C ALA A 13 -3.21 -0.29 -2.32
N LEU A 14 -1.97 -0.50 -2.75
CA LEU A 14 -1.50 -1.77 -3.32
C LEU A 14 -1.56 -2.90 -2.30
N ALA A 15 -1.15 -2.65 -1.06
CA ALA A 15 -1.23 -3.62 0.03
C ALA A 15 -2.68 -3.99 0.37
N ALA A 16 -3.61 -3.02 0.28
CA ALA A 16 -5.04 -3.28 0.45
C ALA A 16 -5.60 -4.11 -0.71
N LEU A 17 -5.22 -3.80 -1.95
CA LEU A 17 -5.59 -4.56 -3.16
C LEU A 17 -5.11 -6.02 -3.09
N VAL A 18 -3.87 -6.24 -2.67
CA VAL A 18 -3.27 -7.59 -2.52
C VAL A 18 -3.99 -8.42 -1.45
N GLN A 19 -4.60 -7.79 -0.44
CA GLN A 19 -5.42 -8.46 0.57
C GLN A 19 -6.82 -8.84 0.07
N GLN A 20 -7.35 -8.11 -0.92
CA GLN A 20 -8.64 -8.39 -1.53
C GLN A 20 -8.59 -9.49 -2.60
N ASP A 21 -7.40 -9.88 -3.07
CA ASP A 21 -7.27 -10.82 -4.17
C ASP A 21 -7.81 -12.23 -3.78
N PRO A 22 -8.93 -12.68 -4.38
CA PRO A 22 -9.57 -13.95 -4.03
C PRO A 22 -8.72 -15.15 -4.47
N LYS A 23 -7.77 -14.96 -5.40
CA LYS A 23 -6.83 -16.03 -5.81
C LYS A 23 -5.79 -16.25 -4.71
N ARG A 24 -5.25 -15.15 -4.17
CA ARG A 24 -4.27 -15.20 -3.08
C ARG A 24 -4.90 -15.73 -1.78
N ALA A 25 -6.12 -15.30 -1.46
CA ALA A 25 -6.87 -15.81 -0.31
C ALA A 25 -7.06 -17.34 -0.37
N ARG A 26 -7.39 -17.89 -1.54
CA ARG A 26 -7.53 -19.34 -1.76
C ARG A 26 -6.21 -20.09 -1.59
N VAL A 27 -5.12 -19.60 -2.20
CA VAL A 27 -3.80 -20.23 -2.13
C VAL A 27 -3.28 -20.29 -0.68
N PHE A 28 -3.50 -19.23 0.10
CA PHE A 28 -3.01 -19.14 1.46
C PHE A 28 -4.04 -19.52 2.54
N ARG A 29 -5.21 -20.05 2.16
CA ARG A 29 -6.33 -20.43 3.05
C ARG A 29 -6.66 -19.31 4.06
N GLN A 30 -6.71 -18.07 3.59
CA GLN A 30 -7.05 -16.91 4.41
C GLN A 30 -8.47 -16.47 4.12
N ASP A 31 -9.21 -16.08 5.15
CA ASP A 31 -10.49 -15.41 4.97
C ASP A 31 -10.28 -14.10 4.22
N ALA A 32 -11.03 -13.92 3.13
CA ALA A 32 -11.00 -12.69 2.36
C ALA A 32 -11.46 -11.54 3.26
N ARG A 33 -10.53 -10.69 3.70
CA ARG A 33 -10.89 -9.50 4.48
C ARG A 33 -11.63 -8.52 3.60
N ARG A 34 -12.84 -8.16 4.01
CA ARG A 34 -13.54 -6.98 3.48
C ARG A 34 -12.78 -5.73 3.95
N VAL A 35 -12.08 -5.10 3.02
CA VAL A 35 -11.58 -3.73 3.23
C VAL A 35 -12.75 -2.78 2.99
N TRP A 36 -12.78 -1.65 3.70
CA TRP A 36 -13.86 -0.68 3.63
C TRP A 36 -13.98 0.00 2.25
N LEU A 37 -12.86 0.10 1.51
CA LEU A 37 -12.84 0.65 0.16
C LEU A 37 -13.11 -0.40 -0.91
N SER A 38 -13.91 -0.01 -1.91
CA SER A 38 -14.13 -0.83 -3.10
C SER A 38 -12.82 -1.03 -3.87
N SER A 39 -12.68 -2.19 -4.52
CA SER A 39 -11.47 -2.51 -5.29
C SER A 39 -11.19 -1.47 -6.39
N ARG A 40 -12.25 -0.92 -7.00
CA ARG A 40 -12.15 0.19 -7.97
C ARG A 40 -11.59 1.46 -7.34
N ALA A 41 -12.04 1.83 -6.15
CA ALA A 41 -11.53 3.00 -5.44
C ALA A 41 -10.05 2.84 -5.05
N LEU A 42 -9.62 1.65 -4.65
CA LEU A 42 -8.20 1.37 -4.37
C LEU A 42 -7.33 1.47 -5.62
N TRP A 43 -7.83 0.99 -6.77
CA TRP A 43 -7.14 1.17 -8.06
C TRP A 43 -7.02 2.65 -8.44
N LEU A 44 -8.11 3.41 -8.31
CA LEU A 44 -8.09 4.85 -8.54
C LEU A 44 -7.13 5.56 -7.60
N LEU A 45 -7.10 5.19 -6.31
CA LEU A 45 -6.19 5.77 -5.34
C LEU A 45 -4.73 5.45 -5.68
N CYS A 46 -4.44 4.22 -6.12
CA CYS A 46 -3.11 3.77 -6.52
C CYS A 46 -2.61 4.43 -7.81
N LEU A 47 -3.50 4.71 -8.75
CA LEU A 47 -3.17 5.33 -10.05
C LEU A 47 -3.31 6.86 -10.04
N SER A 48 -4.01 7.44 -9.06
CA SER A 48 -4.18 8.89 -8.94
C SER A 48 -2.85 9.66 -9.01
N PRO A 49 -1.74 9.18 -8.41
CA PRO A 49 -0.49 9.93 -8.49
C PRO A 49 0.14 9.90 -9.89
N SER A 50 -0.14 8.88 -10.72
CA SER A 50 0.31 8.87 -12.14
C SER A 50 -0.21 10.07 -12.91
N VAL A 51 -1.45 10.47 -12.62
CA VAL A 51 -2.11 11.58 -13.30
C VAL A 51 -1.70 12.90 -12.66
N ILE A 52 -1.55 12.96 -11.34
CA ILE A 52 -1.29 14.22 -10.62
C ILE A 52 0.18 14.65 -10.67
N LEU A 53 1.15 13.73 -10.47
CA LEU A 53 2.57 14.08 -10.42
C LEU A 53 3.12 14.81 -11.66
N PRO A 54 2.79 14.45 -12.91
CA PRO A 54 3.38 15.12 -14.06
C PRO A 54 2.96 16.58 -14.20
N PHE A 55 1.83 17.00 -13.60
CA PHE A 55 1.39 18.40 -13.63
C PHE A 55 1.91 19.24 -12.46
N VAL A 56 2.32 18.60 -11.36
CA VAL A 56 2.63 19.29 -10.09
C VAL A 56 4.11 19.17 -9.71
N ALA A 57 4.85 18.21 -10.26
CA ALA A 57 6.23 17.94 -9.89
C ALA A 57 7.17 17.77 -11.11
N PRO A 58 8.48 18.01 -10.93
CA PRO A 58 9.48 17.75 -11.97
C PRO A 58 9.46 16.29 -12.45
N PHE A 59 9.76 16.08 -13.73
CA PHE A 59 9.75 14.75 -14.37
C PHE A 59 10.52 13.66 -13.59
N ALA A 60 11.64 14.02 -12.95
CA ALA A 60 12.40 13.11 -12.09
C ALA A 60 11.57 12.49 -10.96
N HIS A 61 10.64 13.24 -10.35
CA HIS A 61 9.77 12.74 -9.30
C HIS A 61 8.78 11.69 -9.81
N TRP A 62 8.29 11.87 -11.04
CA TRP A 62 7.40 10.92 -11.70
C TRP A 62 8.12 9.60 -12.00
N VAL A 63 9.36 9.66 -12.52
CA VAL A 63 10.18 8.47 -12.77
C VAL A 63 10.51 7.71 -11.47
N ILE A 64 10.90 8.43 -10.41
CA ILE A 64 11.19 7.82 -9.10
C ILE A 64 9.94 7.13 -8.54
N TRP A 65 8.78 7.80 -8.60
CA TRP A 65 7.51 7.23 -8.16
C TRP A 65 7.14 5.98 -8.94
N PHE A 66 7.27 6.00 -10.27
CA PHE A 66 6.97 4.86 -11.13
C PHE A 66 7.86 3.66 -10.80
N GLY A 67 9.17 3.86 -10.72
CA GLY A 67 10.12 2.80 -10.34
C GLY A 67 9.83 2.22 -8.94
N ALA A 68 9.51 3.08 -7.97
CA ALA A 68 9.17 2.66 -6.62
C ALA A 68 7.88 1.81 -6.59
N ILE A 69 6.85 2.18 -7.36
CA ILE A 69 5.60 1.41 -7.46
C ILE A 69 5.84 0.05 -8.10
N THR A 70 6.64 -0.01 -9.17
CA THR A 70 6.93 -1.26 -9.87
C THR A 70 7.72 -2.20 -8.95
N ALA A 71 8.83 -1.73 -8.37
CA ALA A 71 9.62 -2.50 -7.42
C ALA A 71 8.77 -2.92 -6.20
N GLY A 72 7.91 -2.01 -5.73
CA GLY A 72 6.97 -2.25 -4.65
C GLY A 72 5.96 -3.36 -4.94
N GLY A 73 5.36 -3.34 -6.14
CA GLY A 73 4.41 -4.35 -6.57
C GLY A 73 5.03 -5.74 -6.69
N TRP A 74 6.24 -5.82 -7.26
CA TRP A 74 7.00 -7.07 -7.29
C TRP A 74 7.37 -7.56 -5.88
N GLY A 75 7.83 -6.66 -5.01
CA GLY A 75 8.11 -6.98 -3.61
C GLY A 75 6.89 -7.51 -2.88
N LEU A 76 5.73 -6.85 -3.03
CA LEU A 76 4.47 -7.28 -2.44
C LEU A 76 3.96 -8.61 -2.99
N ALA A 77 4.15 -8.88 -4.27
CA ALA A 77 3.84 -10.17 -4.87
C ALA A 77 4.69 -11.30 -4.27
N TYR A 78 5.95 -11.01 -3.94
CA TYR A 78 6.88 -11.98 -3.35
C TYR A 78 6.68 -12.18 -1.84
N LEU A 79 6.11 -11.19 -1.15
CA LEU A 79 5.88 -11.26 0.29
C LEU A 79 4.82 -12.32 0.64
N ARG A 80 5.17 -13.22 1.56
CA ARG A 80 4.22 -14.16 2.17
C ARG A 80 3.21 -13.40 3.06
N PRO A 81 1.95 -13.86 3.15
CA PRO A 81 0.92 -13.20 3.96
C PRO A 81 1.29 -13.04 5.45
N GLY A 82 2.07 -13.97 6.00
CA GLY A 82 2.53 -13.91 7.39
C GLY A 82 3.41 -12.69 7.68
N VAL A 83 4.13 -12.18 6.68
CA VAL A 83 4.95 -10.97 6.83
C VAL A 83 4.07 -9.72 6.87
N LEU A 84 3.04 -9.65 6.01
CA LEU A 84 2.05 -8.56 6.05
C LEU A 84 1.33 -8.48 7.40
N HIS A 85 0.98 -9.64 7.98
CA HIS A 85 0.33 -9.64 9.30
C HIS A 85 1.28 -9.15 10.40
N ARG A 86 2.57 -9.51 10.36
CA ARG A 86 3.58 -9.04 11.32
C ARG A 86 3.84 -7.53 11.20
N ILE A 87 3.94 -7.02 9.98
CA ILE A 87 4.15 -5.58 9.75
C ILE A 87 2.94 -4.80 10.27
N ARG A 88 1.72 -5.26 9.98
CA ARG A 88 0.51 -4.62 10.50
C ARG A 88 0.44 -4.67 12.02
N SER A 89 0.74 -5.81 12.65
CA SER A 89 0.74 -5.89 14.11
C SER A 89 1.81 -4.99 14.73
N ALA A 90 2.97 -4.86 14.10
CA ALA A 90 4.02 -3.95 14.55
C ALA A 90 3.59 -2.48 14.44
N LEU A 91 2.89 -2.10 13.36
CA LEU A 91 2.35 -0.74 13.20
C LEU A 91 1.28 -0.43 14.24
N VAL A 92 0.34 -1.34 14.49
CA VAL A 92 -0.70 -1.18 15.52
C VAL A 92 -0.06 -1.11 16.92
N GLN A 93 0.97 -1.90 17.18
CA GLN A 93 1.72 -1.84 18.44
C GLN A 93 2.45 -0.50 18.60
N CYS A 94 3.06 0.05 17.55
CA CYS A 94 3.67 1.38 17.58
C CYS A 94 2.64 2.47 17.85
N GLU A 95 1.47 2.41 17.22
CA GLU A 95 0.37 3.36 17.44
C GLU A 95 -0.13 3.32 18.89
N ALA A 96 -0.39 2.11 19.42
CA ALA A 96 -0.78 1.93 20.82
C ALA A 96 0.28 2.46 21.78
N ARG A 97 1.57 2.24 21.47
CA ARG A 97 2.68 2.74 22.28
C ARG A 97 2.78 4.26 22.23
N MET A 98 2.56 4.90 21.07
CA MET A 98 2.57 6.37 20.96
C MET A 98 1.42 7.02 21.73
N LEU A 99 0.24 6.40 21.75
CA LEU A 99 -0.89 6.88 22.54
C LEU A 99 -0.63 6.79 24.05
N GLN A 100 0.06 5.74 24.50
CA GLN A 100 0.45 5.58 25.90
C GLN A 100 1.45 6.64 26.40
N TRP A 101 2.28 7.21 25.52
CA TRP A 101 3.21 8.28 25.88
C TRP A 101 2.57 9.69 25.88
N ARG A 102 1.34 9.82 25.38
CA ARG A 102 0.61 11.09 25.30
C ARG A 102 -0.41 11.30 26.43
N GLY A 103 -0.70 10.27 27.22
CA GLY A 103 -1.57 10.34 28.41
C GLY A 103 -0.74 10.32 29.68
#